data_AF-A0A7R9M6X0-F1
#
_entry.id   AF-A0A7R9M6X0-F1
#
_cell.length_a   1.000
_cell.length_b   1.000
_cell.length_c   1.000
_cell.angle_alpha   90.00
_cell.angle_beta   90.00
_cell.angle_gamma   90.00
#
_symmetry.space_group_name_H-M   'P 1'
#
loop_
_entity.id
_entity.type
_entity.pdbx_description
1 polymer ?
#
loop_
_entity_poly.entity_id
_entity_poly.type
_entity_poly.pdbx_seq_one_letter_code
_entity_poly.pdbx_strand_id
1 'polypeptide(L)' 'MTLSCDQTFDSRVARNGTFTSPNYPDPYPANVHCSYHFNGQGKERVQILFTDFDLYRPDDTSRE' A
#
# COMPACT_ATOMS: atom_id res chain seq x y z
N MET A 1 -17.62 9.88 5.95
CA MET A 1 -16.75 8.96 6.72
C MET A 1 -15.51 8.73 5.88
N THR A 2 -14.36 9.25 6.30
CA THR A 2 -13.08 9.00 5.62
C THR A 2 -12.76 7.51 5.79
N LEU A 3 -12.69 6.77 4.68
CA LEU A 3 -12.12 5.43 4.67
C LEU A 3 -10.63 5.57 5.01
N SER A 4 -10.26 5.36 6.28
CA SER A 4 -8.85 5.31 6.68
C SER A 4 -8.30 3.93 6.36
N CYS A 5 -7.28 3.89 5.52
CA CYS A 5 -6.55 2.69 5.13
C CYS A 5 -5.16 2.61 5.75
N ASP A 6 -4.88 3.49 6.71
CA ASP A 6 -3.60 3.52 7.39
C ASP A 6 -3.43 2.24 8.22
N GLN A 7 -2.29 1.57 8.02
CA GLN A 7 -1.98 0.33 8.73
C GLN A 7 -0.53 0.31 9.19
N THR A 8 -0.29 -0.33 10.34
CA THR A 8 1.04 -0.60 10.86
C THR A 8 1.25 -2.10 10.99
N PHE A 9 2.30 -2.60 10.36
CA PHE A 9 2.76 -3.98 10.44
C PHE A 9 3.99 -4.02 11.33
N ASP A 10 3.89 -4.75 12.44
CA ASP A 10 4.98 -4.87 13.41
C ASP A 10 5.47 -6.31 13.48
N SER A 11 6.77 -6.51 13.22
CA SER A 11 7.36 -7.86 13.21
C SER A 11 7.36 -8.55 14.58
N ARG A 12 7.11 -7.80 15.67
CA ARG A 12 6.86 -8.35 17.01
C ARG A 12 5.52 -9.10 17.09
N VAL A 13 4.54 -8.69 16.28
CA VAL A 13 3.20 -9.30 16.20
C VAL A 13 3.19 -10.36 15.10
N ALA A 14 3.60 -9.97 13.88
CA ALA A 14 3.64 -10.87 12.73
C ALA A 14 4.79 -10.47 11.79
N ARG A 15 5.65 -11.43 11.44
CA ARG A 15 6.81 -11.20 10.57
C ARG A 15 6.45 -11.08 9.09
N ASN A 16 5.30 -11.62 8.70
CA ASN A 16 4.79 -11.63 7.33
C ASN A 16 3.33 -11.18 7.33
N GLY A 17 2.89 -10.62 6.21
CA GLY A 17 1.51 -10.21 6.01
C GLY A 17 1.23 -9.82 4.57
N THR A 18 -0.02 -9.47 4.30
CA THR A 18 -0.48 -8.96 3.01
C THR A 18 -1.21 -7.66 3.26
N PHE A 19 -1.03 -6.70 2.36
CA PHE A 19 -1.78 -5.45 2.35
C PHE A 19 -2.32 -5.22 0.93
N THR A 20 -3.45 -4.55 0.84
CA THR A 20 -4.12 -4.24 -0.41
C THR A 20 -4.63 -2.81 -0.38
N SER A 21 -4.88 -2.23 -1.56
CA SER A 21 -5.64 -0.99 -1.64
C SER A 21 -7.04 -1.18 -1.04
N PRO A 22 -7.71 -0.08 -0.62
CA PRO A 22 -9.11 -0.14 -0.25
C PRO A 22 -9.93 -0.69 -1.41
N ASN A 23 -10.89 -1.54 -1.10
CA ASN A 23 -11.79 -2.23 -2.03
C ASN A 23 -11.15 -3.30 -2.93
N TYR A 24 -9.83 -3.51 -2.89
CA TYR A 24 -9.21 -4.58 -3.70
C TYR A 24 -9.99 -5.92 -3.56
N PRO A 25 -10.36 -6.59 -4.66
CA PRO A 25 -9.86 -6.40 -6.03
C PRO A 25 -10.55 -5.30 -6.86
N ASP A 26 -11.53 -4.60 -6.31
CA ASP A 26 -12.19 -3.48 -6.99
C ASP A 26 -11.31 -2.21 -7.02
N PRO A 27 -11.60 -1.23 -7.90
CA PRO A 27 -10.85 0.03 -7.95
C PRO A 27 -10.81 0.77 -6.62
N TYR A 28 -9.64 1.34 -6.32
CA TYR A 28 -9.46 2.18 -5.14
C TYR A 28 -10.28 3.49 -5.26
N PRO A 29 -10.79 4.04 -4.14
CA PRO A 29 -11.53 5.31 -4.17
C PRO A 29 -10.70 6.49 -4.67
N ALA A 30 -11.34 7.43 -5.39
CA ALA A 30 -10.70 8.68 -5.76
C ALA A 30 -10.31 9.51 -4.53
N ASN A 31 -9.21 10.28 -4.64
CA ASN A 31 -8.70 11.15 -3.58
C ASN A 31 -8.39 10.42 -2.25
N VAL A 32 -8.05 9.14 -2.31
CA VAL A 32 -7.64 8.36 -1.14
C VAL A 32 -6.17 8.61 -0.79
N HIS A 33 -5.87 8.64 0.50
CA HIS A 33 -4.51 8.69 1.03
C HIS A 33 -4.34 7.58 2.06
N CYS A 34 -3.41 6.65 1.80
CA CYS A 34 -3.12 5.51 2.67
C CYS A 34 -1.64 5.50 3.06
N SER A 35 -1.37 5.29 4.34
CA SER A 35 -0.01 5.10 4.87
C SER A 35 0.17 3.69 5.45
N TYR A 36 1.08 2.91 4.86
CA TYR A 36 1.43 1.57 5.33
C TYR A 36 2.82 1.60 5.98
N HIS A 37 2.89 1.36 7.28
CA HIS A 37 4.13 1.43 8.06
C HIS A 37 4.63 0.03 8.43
N PHE A 38 5.87 -0.29 8.09
CA PHE A 38 6.47 -1.61 8.37
C PHE A 38 7.61 -1.49 9.37
N ASN A 39 7.40 -2.03 10.57
CA ASN A 39 8.35 -1.96 11.69
C ASN A 39 9.06 -3.31 11.87
N GLY A 40 10.33 -3.37 11.44
CA GLY A 40 11.23 -4.51 11.70
C GLY A 40 12.04 -4.32 12.99
N GLN A 41 12.47 -5.42 13.61
CA GLN A 41 13.30 -5.40 14.82
C GLN A 41 14.78 -5.68 14.51
N GLY A 42 15.69 -5.00 15.21
CA GLY A 42 17.12 -5.31 15.20
C GLY A 42 17.74 -5.30 13.79
N LYS A 43 18.11 -6.49 13.29
CA LYS A 43 18.75 -6.69 11.98
C LYS A 43 17.77 -7.16 10.89
N GLU A 44 16.47 -7.16 11.17
CA GLU A 44 15.45 -7.52 10.19
C GLU A 44 15.41 -6.52 9.03
N ARG A 45 15.00 -7.00 7.85
CA ARG A 45 14.85 -6.21 6.64
C ARG A 45 13.44 -6.40 6.10
N VAL A 46 12.77 -5.30 5.81
CA VAL A 46 11.44 -5.33 5.19
C VAL A 46 11.61 -5.66 3.71
N GLN A 47 10.87 -6.68 3.24
CA GLN A 47 10.76 -7.02 1.83
C GLN A 47 9.29 -6.85 1.42
N ILE A 48 9.05 -6.08 0.36
CA ILE A 48 7.72 -5.87 -0.21
C ILE A 48 7.70 -6.50 -1.60
N LEU A 49 6.70 -7.33 -1.85
CA LEU A 49 6.42 -7.92 -3.15
C LEU A 49 5.05 -7.44 -3.61
N PHE A 50 5.02 -6.68 -4.71
CA PHE A 50 3.77 -6.33 -5.38
C PHE A 50 3.37 -7.48 -6.30
N THR A 51 2.21 -8.08 -6.05
CA THR A 51 1.65 -9.14 -6.89
C THR A 51 0.65 -8.59 -7.91
N ASP A 52 0.09 -7.40 -7.64
CA ASP A 52 -0.77 -6.62 -8.52
C ASP A 52 -0.55 -5.14 -8.22
N PHE A 53 -0.51 -4.30 -9.26
CA PHE A 53 -0.23 -2.87 -9.14
C PHE A 53 -0.81 -2.09 -10.34
N ASP A 54 -1.96 -1.47 -10.11
CA ASP A 54 -2.61 -0.57 -11.07
C ASP A 54 -2.97 0.75 -10.39
N LEU A 55 -2.46 1.86 -10.95
CA LEU A 55 -2.67 3.21 -10.47
C LEU A 55 -2.87 4.14 -11.65
N TYR A 56 -3.68 5.18 -11.46
CA TYR A 56 -3.83 6.27 -12.40
C TYR A 56 -2.45 6.84 -12.76
N ARG A 57 -2.11 6.72 -14.05
CA ARG A 57 -0.98 7.40 -14.64
C ARG A 57 -1.53 8.64 -15.33
N PRO A 58 -1.20 9.86 -14.87
CA PRO A 58 -1.39 11.02 -15.72
C PRO A 58 -0.56 10.74 -16.98
N ASP A 59 -1.25 10.63 -18.09
CA ASP A 59 -0.74 10.32 -19.40
C ASP A 59 0.38 11.29 -19.83
N ASP A 60 1.33 10.74 -20.59
CA ASP A 60 2.42 11.41 -21.32
C ASP A 60 1.90 12.34 -22.44
N THR A 61 0.73 12.97 -22.28
CA THR A 61 0.11 13.88 -23.26
C THR A 61 0.61 15.32 -23.15
N SER A 62 1.75 15.54 -22.49
CA SER A 62 2.53 16.79 -22.63
C SER A 62 3.47 16.79 -23.84
N ARG A 63 3.44 15.75 -24.68
CA ARG A 63 4.12 15.71 -25.98
C ARG A 63 3.13 15.55 -27.14
N GLU A 64 2.27 16.55 -27.33
CA GLU A 64 1.83 16.96 -28.68
C GLU A 64 1.50 18.45 -28.70
#